data_AF-A0AA90UPZ3-F1
#
_entry.id   AF-A0AA90UPZ3-F1
#
_cell.length_a   1.000
_cell.length_b   1.000
_cell.length_c   1.000
_cell.angle_alpha   90.00
_cell.angle_beta   90.00
_cell.angle_gamma   90.00
#
_symmetry.space_group_name_H-M   'P 1'
#
loop_
_entity.id
_entity.type
_entity.pdbx_description
1 polymer ?
#
loop_
_entity_poly.entity_id
_entity_poly.type
_entity_poly.pdbx_seq_one_letter_code
_entity_poly.pdbx_strand_id
1 'polypeptide(L)'
;MNSRQIEQIAVGAVKDIFLKNGLFDPCISENDREPHWDGFIYLQNKSQTTIRIAVQVKGKTINKIPNTPSYPIRLTDLHAYKRDGGVLYFVVFITKKGNFVYFAKLAPIDLRRYIQKANNQNVVSVRLSPFNQETTSLENDLRDFHRDCKKQISFTDKKILSLEEVNKYGYKITATVSGCKTKEEALSKLVSQPIYLYAETGENGVSTEYPIGDQPYTVYSCIHVKEDVKVAKKVYYTEYDIYQNKDVTTQHPYRKLLVNKV
;
A
#
# COMPACT_ATOMS: atom_id res chain seq x y z
N MET A 1 -0.95 -31.76 10.49
CA MET A 1 -1.77 -30.75 11.18
C MET A 1 -3.11 -30.71 10.47
N ASN A 2 -4.22 -30.69 11.21
CA ASN A 2 -5.53 -30.50 10.61
C ASN A 2 -5.79 -29.00 10.33
N SER A 3 -6.86 -28.68 9.59
CA SER A 3 -7.20 -27.31 9.21
C SER A 3 -7.36 -26.38 10.41
N ARG A 4 -8.05 -26.84 11.46
CA ARG A 4 -8.26 -26.09 12.71
C ARG A 4 -6.95 -25.74 13.40
N GLN A 5 -6.03 -26.68 13.52
CA GLN A 5 -4.69 -26.44 14.10
C GLN A 5 -3.91 -25.41 13.27
N ILE A 6 -3.98 -25.50 11.94
CA ILE A 6 -3.30 -24.56 11.03
C ILE A 6 -3.85 -23.14 11.21
N GLU A 7 -5.17 -23.00 11.34
CA GLU A 7 -5.85 -21.73 11.58
C GLU A 7 -5.42 -21.13 12.93
N GLN A 8 -5.49 -21.89 14.02
CA GLN A 8 -5.11 -21.41 15.35
C GLN A 8 -3.64 -20.99 15.42
N ILE A 9 -2.72 -21.75 14.81
CA ILE A 9 -1.31 -21.38 14.72
C ILE A 9 -1.15 -20.06 13.95
N ALA A 10 -1.89 -19.88 12.86
CA ALA A 10 -1.82 -18.66 12.05
C ALA A 10 -2.38 -17.44 12.79
N VAL A 11 -3.53 -17.57 13.45
CA VAL A 11 -4.15 -16.51 14.26
C VAL A 11 -3.22 -16.12 15.41
N GLY A 12 -2.67 -17.09 16.13
CA GLY A 12 -1.69 -16.85 17.20
C GLY A 12 -0.48 -16.05 16.72
N ALA A 13 0.13 -16.47 15.60
CA ALA A 13 1.29 -15.78 15.03
C ALA A 13 0.98 -14.32 14.61
N VAL A 14 -0.23 -14.04 14.13
CA VAL A 14 -0.66 -12.68 13.79
C VAL A 14 -0.94 -11.87 15.06
N LYS A 15 -1.65 -12.42 16.05
CA LYS A 15 -1.90 -11.75 17.34
C LYS A 15 -0.59 -11.37 18.03
N ASP A 16 0.39 -12.26 18.06
CA ASP A 16 1.70 -12.02 18.67
C ASP A 16 2.44 -10.81 18.08
N ILE A 17 2.24 -10.51 16.79
CA ILE A 17 2.84 -9.31 16.17
C ILE A 17 2.25 -8.04 16.78
N PHE A 18 0.94 -7.99 16.96
CA PHE A 18 0.23 -6.80 17.42
C PHE A 18 0.28 -6.64 18.94
N LEU A 19 0.17 -7.74 19.70
CA LEU A 19 0.21 -7.74 21.16
C LEU A 19 1.57 -7.34 21.75
N LYS A 20 2.66 -7.48 20.99
CA LYS A 20 3.98 -6.98 21.39
C LYS A 20 4.01 -5.47 21.62
N ASN A 21 2.99 -4.76 21.15
CA ASN A 21 2.87 -3.32 21.28
C ASN A 21 1.51 -2.95 21.89
N GLY A 22 1.53 -2.33 23.07
CA GLY A 22 0.31 -1.90 23.78
C GLY A 22 -0.55 -0.85 23.06
N LEU A 23 -0.20 -0.47 21.83
CA LEU A 23 -0.99 0.40 20.96
C LEU A 23 -2.08 -0.34 20.16
N PHE A 24 -1.90 -1.65 19.91
CA PHE A 24 -2.82 -2.43 19.09
C PHE A 24 -3.65 -3.38 19.94
N ASP A 25 -4.92 -3.50 19.58
CA ASP A 25 -5.85 -4.47 20.14
C ASP A 25 -6.36 -5.40 19.01
N PRO A 26 -5.74 -6.60 18.85
CA PRO A 26 -6.12 -7.55 17.81
C PRO A 26 -7.31 -8.43 18.25
N CYS A 27 -8.51 -7.97 17.91
CA CYS A 27 -9.75 -8.71 18.04
C CYS A 27 -9.95 -9.66 16.85
N ILE A 28 -9.18 -10.75 16.82
CA ILE A 28 -9.26 -11.80 15.80
C ILE A 28 -9.85 -13.05 16.44
N SER A 29 -11.01 -13.47 15.96
CA SER A 29 -11.70 -14.64 16.48
C SER A 29 -11.06 -15.93 15.97
N GLU A 30 -11.14 -17.01 16.75
CA GLU A 30 -10.77 -18.36 16.30
C GLU A 30 -12.04 -19.18 16.12
N ASN A 31 -12.11 -20.00 15.06
CA ASN A 31 -13.27 -20.85 14.78
C ASN A 31 -14.58 -20.05 14.60
N ASP A 32 -14.50 -18.78 14.21
CA ASP A 32 -15.65 -17.92 13.93
C ASP A 32 -16.26 -18.28 12.57
N ARG A 33 -17.56 -18.06 12.42
CA ARG A 33 -18.30 -18.31 11.17
C ARG A 33 -18.55 -17.02 10.39
N GLU A 34 -17.89 -15.92 10.72
CA GLU A 34 -17.99 -14.71 9.92
C GLU A 34 -17.61 -15.02 8.45
N PRO A 35 -18.49 -14.68 7.49
CA PRO A 35 -18.43 -15.29 6.16
C PRO A 35 -17.22 -14.85 5.31
N HIS A 36 -16.46 -13.82 5.70
CA HIS A 36 -15.34 -13.29 4.90
C HIS A 36 -14.12 -12.79 5.69
N TRP A 37 -14.29 -12.39 6.94
CA TRP A 37 -13.26 -11.82 7.81
C TRP A 37 -13.01 -12.75 8.99
N ASP A 38 -11.79 -12.69 9.54
CA ASP A 38 -11.48 -13.38 10.80
C ASP A 38 -11.50 -12.40 11.99
N GLY A 39 -11.64 -11.09 11.73
CA GLY A 39 -11.87 -10.07 12.76
C GLY A 39 -11.32 -8.69 12.40
N PHE A 40 -10.88 -7.95 13.42
CA PHE A 40 -10.37 -6.58 13.29
C PHE A 40 -9.12 -6.34 14.14
N ILE A 41 -8.28 -5.42 13.69
CA ILE A 41 -7.26 -4.78 14.53
C ILE A 41 -7.73 -3.37 14.86
N TYR A 42 -7.80 -3.07 16.15
CA TYR A 42 -8.06 -1.73 16.65
C TYR A 42 -6.74 -1.05 17.00
N LEU A 43 -6.55 0.17 16.51
CA LEU A 43 -5.44 1.04 16.89
C LEU A 43 -6.02 2.20 17.69
N GLN A 44 -5.67 2.23 18.98
CA GLN A 44 -6.11 3.27 19.90
C GLN A 44 -5.28 4.54 19.68
N ASN A 45 -5.94 5.69 19.65
CA ASN A 45 -5.27 6.99 19.62
C ASN A 45 -5.41 7.65 21.00
N LYS A 46 -4.37 8.38 21.44
CA LYS A 46 -4.42 9.21 22.65
C LYS A 46 -5.56 10.24 22.62
N SER A 47 -6.05 10.59 21.43
CA SER A 47 -7.17 11.51 21.19
C SER A 47 -8.55 10.83 20.98
N GLN A 48 -8.74 9.60 21.49
CA GLN A 48 -10.02 8.83 21.49
C GLN A 48 -10.54 8.34 20.12
N THR A 49 -9.94 8.72 18.98
CA THR A 49 -10.33 8.15 17.68
C THR A 49 -9.73 6.75 17.52
N THR A 50 -10.58 5.73 17.52
CA THR A 50 -10.15 4.34 17.28
C THR A 50 -10.12 4.07 15.77
N ILE A 51 -8.96 3.67 15.25
CA ILE A 51 -8.85 3.15 13.89
C ILE A 51 -9.22 1.67 13.92
N ARG A 52 -10.13 1.26 13.03
CA ARG A 52 -10.53 -0.14 12.85
C ARG A 52 -10.10 -0.61 11.46
N ILE A 53 -9.32 -1.70 11.40
CA ILE A 53 -8.86 -2.31 10.15
C ILE A 53 -9.36 -3.75 10.12
N ALA A 54 -10.13 -4.11 9.08
CA ALA A 54 -10.58 -5.47 8.86
C ALA A 54 -9.39 -6.37 8.53
N VAL A 55 -9.38 -7.58 9.09
CA VAL A 55 -8.32 -8.55 8.85
C VAL A 55 -8.87 -9.88 8.35
N GLN A 56 -8.04 -10.54 7.56
CA GLN A 56 -8.22 -11.94 7.19
C GLN A 56 -6.91 -12.67 7.43
N VAL A 57 -6.96 -13.86 8.00
CA VAL A 57 -5.81 -14.70 8.32
C VAL A 57 -5.96 -16.06 7.63
N LYS A 58 -4.90 -16.51 6.98
CA LYS A 58 -4.81 -17.87 6.44
C LYS A 58 -3.53 -18.54 6.88
N GLY A 59 -3.63 -19.80 7.30
CA GLY A 59 -2.46 -20.66 7.52
C GLY A 59 -2.18 -21.53 6.30
N LYS A 60 -0.91 -21.75 5.97
CA LYS A 60 -0.50 -22.69 4.92
C LYS A 60 0.76 -23.45 5.33
N THR A 61 0.66 -24.76 5.47
CA THR A 61 1.84 -25.62 5.71
C THR A 61 2.61 -25.83 4.42
N ILE A 62 3.90 -25.48 4.42
CA ILE A 62 4.78 -25.65 3.25
C ILE A 62 6.19 -26.07 3.70
N ASN A 63 6.97 -26.65 2.78
CA ASN A 63 8.37 -27.01 3.06
C ASN A 63 9.33 -25.82 2.90
N LYS A 64 9.13 -25.00 1.87
CA LYS A 64 9.99 -23.85 1.52
C LYS A 64 9.14 -22.69 1.03
N ILE A 65 9.38 -21.50 1.57
CA ILE A 65 8.71 -20.26 1.14
C ILE A 65 9.17 -19.89 -0.28
N PRO A 66 8.24 -19.63 -1.22
CA PRO A 66 8.61 -19.18 -2.57
C PRO A 66 9.38 -17.86 -2.55
N ASN A 67 10.22 -17.63 -3.57
CA ASN A 67 10.93 -16.35 -3.70
C ASN A 67 9.97 -15.16 -3.94
N THR A 68 8.81 -15.42 -4.55
CA THR A 68 7.76 -14.42 -4.76
C THR A 68 6.45 -14.95 -4.15
N PRO A 69 6.28 -14.83 -2.82
CA PRO A 69 5.10 -15.34 -2.15
C PRO A 69 3.82 -14.72 -2.68
N SER A 70 2.82 -15.56 -2.91
CA SER A 70 1.48 -15.16 -3.30
C SER A 70 0.46 -16.14 -2.74
N TYR A 71 -0.81 -15.71 -2.69
CA TYR A 71 -1.90 -16.54 -2.22
C TYR A 71 -3.16 -16.33 -3.06
N PRO A 72 -3.84 -17.42 -3.49
CA PRO A 72 -5.08 -17.31 -4.23
C PRO A 72 -6.22 -16.89 -3.31
N ILE A 73 -6.94 -15.84 -3.69
CA ILE A 73 -8.12 -15.33 -2.98
C ILE A 73 -9.34 -15.50 -3.89
N ARG A 74 -10.47 -15.95 -3.34
CA ARG A 74 -11.72 -16.07 -4.11
C ARG A 74 -12.23 -14.70 -4.52
N LEU A 75 -12.81 -14.63 -5.72
CA LEU A 75 -13.39 -13.41 -6.25
C LEU A 75 -14.53 -12.89 -5.35
N THR A 76 -15.32 -13.80 -4.76
CA THR A 76 -16.37 -13.47 -3.79
C THR A 76 -15.82 -12.74 -2.56
N ASP A 77 -14.67 -13.19 -2.06
CA ASP A 77 -14.03 -12.55 -0.90
C ASP A 77 -13.45 -11.18 -1.30
N LEU A 78 -12.81 -11.06 -2.46
CA LEU A 78 -12.32 -9.77 -2.97
C LEU A 78 -13.46 -8.75 -3.13
N HIS A 79 -14.63 -9.18 -3.60
CA HIS A 79 -15.81 -8.31 -3.70
C HIS A 79 -16.33 -7.88 -2.33
N ALA A 80 -16.38 -8.79 -1.35
CA ALA A 80 -16.73 -8.43 0.03
C ALA A 80 -15.72 -7.40 0.57
N TYR A 81 -14.42 -7.67 0.42
CA TYR A 81 -13.35 -6.79 0.88
C TYR A 81 -13.45 -5.39 0.26
N LYS A 82 -13.82 -5.31 -1.03
CA LYS A 82 -13.97 -4.03 -1.72
C LYS A 82 -15.13 -3.22 -1.15
N ARG A 83 -16.24 -3.89 -0.86
CA ARG A 83 -17.46 -3.28 -0.33
C ARG A 83 -17.25 -2.69 1.06
N ASP A 84 -16.47 -3.37 1.91
CA ASP A 84 -16.27 -2.96 3.30
C ASP A 84 -15.08 -2.01 3.48
N GLY A 85 -14.44 -1.60 2.39
CA GLY A 85 -13.43 -0.55 2.40
C GLY A 85 -12.00 -1.04 2.55
N GLY A 86 -11.69 -2.28 2.19
CA GLY A 86 -10.35 -2.83 2.20
C GLY A 86 -10.10 -3.85 3.31
N VAL A 87 -8.98 -4.57 3.21
CA VAL A 87 -8.59 -5.61 4.17
C VAL A 87 -7.08 -5.67 4.33
N LEU A 88 -6.63 -5.99 5.55
CA LEU A 88 -5.26 -6.44 5.80
C LEU A 88 -5.24 -7.97 5.78
N TYR A 89 -4.71 -8.53 4.69
CA TYR A 89 -4.78 -9.96 4.40
C TYR A 89 -3.46 -10.65 4.81
N PHE A 90 -3.51 -11.53 5.79
CA PHE A 90 -2.37 -12.28 6.30
C PHE A 90 -2.33 -13.71 5.80
N VAL A 91 -1.13 -14.18 5.51
CA VAL A 91 -0.83 -15.59 5.27
C VAL A 91 0.36 -16.00 6.12
N VAL A 92 0.16 -16.98 6.99
CA VAL A 92 1.21 -17.57 7.81
C VAL A 92 1.71 -18.84 7.15
N PHE A 93 2.94 -18.81 6.64
CA PHE A 93 3.60 -20.00 6.12
C PHE A 93 4.20 -20.80 7.28
N ILE A 94 3.62 -21.96 7.54
CA ILE A 94 4.02 -22.87 8.61
C ILE A 94 5.01 -23.88 8.02
N THR A 95 6.24 -23.86 8.52
CA THR A 95 7.33 -24.74 8.05
C THR A 95 7.97 -25.47 9.22
N LYS A 96 8.86 -26.43 8.94
CA LYS A 96 9.69 -27.06 9.99
C LYS A 96 10.58 -26.07 10.76
N LYS A 97 10.88 -24.90 10.17
CA LYS A 97 11.75 -23.88 10.78
C LYS A 97 11.00 -22.88 11.65
N GLY A 98 9.66 -22.88 11.60
CA GLY A 98 8.83 -21.91 12.29
C GLY A 98 7.69 -21.37 11.42
N ASN A 99 6.99 -20.39 11.98
CA ASN A 99 5.82 -19.74 11.41
C ASN A 99 6.23 -18.36 10.89
N PHE A 100 6.04 -18.12 9.59
CA PHE A 100 6.45 -16.88 8.95
C PHE A 100 5.24 -16.10 8.47
N VAL A 101 5.05 -14.90 9.02
CA VAL A 101 3.90 -14.05 8.68
C VAL A 101 4.20 -13.21 7.45
N TYR A 102 3.32 -13.33 6.46
CA TYR A 102 3.30 -12.52 5.25
C TYR A 102 1.95 -11.82 5.17
N PHE A 103 1.90 -10.70 4.44
CA PHE A 103 0.69 -9.90 4.35
C PHE A 103 0.55 -9.17 3.02
N ALA A 104 -0.67 -8.75 2.72
CA ALA A 104 -0.99 -7.77 1.71
C ALA A 104 -1.95 -6.73 2.29
N LYS A 105 -1.63 -5.45 2.07
CA LYS A 105 -2.57 -4.35 2.28
C LYS A 105 -3.40 -4.21 1.01
N LEU A 106 -4.70 -4.48 1.11
CA LEU A 106 -5.60 -4.45 -0.04
C LEU A 106 -6.56 -3.29 0.13
N ALA A 107 -6.18 -2.13 -0.42
CA ALA A 107 -7.05 -0.96 -0.44
C ALA A 107 -8.16 -1.15 -1.49
N PRO A 108 -9.25 -0.35 -1.46
CA PRO A 108 -10.34 -0.49 -2.42
C PRO A 108 -9.90 -0.43 -3.90
N ILE A 109 -8.86 0.35 -4.23
CA ILE A 109 -8.28 0.39 -5.57
C ILE A 109 -7.51 -0.88 -5.92
N ASP A 110 -6.72 -1.44 -4.99
CA ASP A 110 -6.06 -2.74 -5.20
C ASP A 110 -7.09 -3.83 -5.51
N LEU A 111 -8.14 -3.88 -4.70
CA LEU A 111 -9.20 -4.88 -4.83
C LEU A 111 -9.89 -4.78 -6.18
N ARG A 112 -10.21 -3.56 -6.62
CA ARG A 112 -10.73 -3.32 -7.98
C ARG A 112 -9.79 -3.85 -9.06
N ARG A 113 -8.49 -3.53 -8.96
CA ARG A 113 -7.48 -3.99 -9.93
C ARG A 113 -7.36 -5.51 -9.96
N TYR A 114 -7.37 -6.18 -8.81
CA TYR A 114 -7.35 -7.65 -8.74
C TYR A 114 -8.63 -8.28 -9.30
N ILE A 115 -9.80 -7.72 -9.00
CA ILE A 115 -11.09 -8.18 -9.55
C ILE A 115 -11.08 -8.08 -11.08
N GLN A 116 -10.62 -6.96 -11.64
CA GLN A 116 -10.53 -6.76 -13.09
C GLN A 116 -9.55 -7.73 -13.76
N LYS A 117 -8.46 -8.09 -13.07
CA LYS A 117 -7.47 -9.08 -13.55
C LYS A 117 -7.98 -10.52 -13.56
N ALA A 118 -9.09 -10.83 -12.87
CA ALA A 118 -9.59 -12.19 -12.75
C ALA A 118 -9.99 -12.81 -14.10
N ASN A 119 -10.37 -12.02 -15.11
CA ASN A 119 -10.66 -12.48 -16.48
C ASN A 119 -11.47 -13.80 -16.53
N ASN A 120 -12.63 -13.82 -15.85
CA ASN A 120 -13.54 -14.98 -15.67
C ASN A 120 -13.07 -16.11 -14.73
N GLN A 121 -11.97 -15.94 -14.00
CA GLN A 121 -11.52 -16.87 -12.97
C GLN A 121 -12.21 -16.58 -11.62
N ASN A 122 -12.50 -17.64 -10.87
CA ASN A 122 -13.10 -17.53 -9.53
C ASN A 122 -12.08 -17.20 -8.43
N VAL A 123 -10.78 -17.20 -8.76
CA VAL A 123 -9.68 -16.93 -7.83
C VAL A 123 -8.61 -16.06 -8.50
N VAL A 124 -7.96 -15.20 -7.73
CA VAL A 124 -6.82 -14.39 -8.18
C VAL A 124 -5.69 -14.49 -7.15
N SER A 125 -4.47 -14.69 -7.63
CA SER A 125 -3.29 -14.72 -6.76
C SER A 125 -2.82 -13.31 -6.42
N VAL A 126 -2.86 -12.98 -5.13
CA VAL A 126 -2.36 -11.72 -4.58
C VAL A 126 -0.91 -11.91 -4.12
N ARG A 127 -0.03 -10.97 -4.50
CA ARG A 127 1.36 -10.96 -4.03
C ARG A 127 1.42 -10.56 -2.57
N LEU A 128 2.26 -11.26 -1.80
CA LEU A 128 2.45 -11.02 -0.37
C LEU A 128 3.84 -10.47 -0.09
N SER A 129 3.93 -9.62 0.93
CA SER A 129 5.16 -9.08 1.48
C SER A 129 5.47 -9.75 2.82
N PRO A 130 6.75 -10.01 3.15
CA PRO A 130 7.12 -10.49 4.47
C PRO A 130 6.77 -9.43 5.51
N PHE A 131 6.30 -9.84 6.68
CA PHE A 131 6.12 -8.92 7.80
C PHE A 131 7.47 -8.65 8.46
N ASN A 132 8.01 -7.44 8.29
CA ASN A 132 9.33 -7.05 8.79
C ASN A 132 9.34 -5.60 9.30
N GLN A 133 8.71 -5.30 10.43
CA GLN A 133 8.61 -3.90 10.87
C GLN A 133 8.90 -3.67 12.35
N GLU A 134 9.68 -2.63 12.58
CA GLU A 134 9.79 -1.88 13.83
C GLU A 134 8.44 -1.24 14.19
N THR A 135 8.13 -1.22 15.48
CA THR A 135 6.81 -0.87 16.05
C THR A 135 6.25 0.48 15.58
N THR A 136 7.07 1.55 15.59
CA THR A 136 6.64 2.91 15.19
C THR A 136 6.39 3.00 13.68
N SER A 137 7.10 2.19 12.88
CA SER A 137 6.90 2.12 11.44
C SER A 137 5.53 1.48 11.14
N LEU A 138 5.19 0.41 11.86
CA LEU A 138 3.93 -0.31 11.71
C LEU A 138 2.70 0.56 12.01
N GLU A 139 2.73 1.34 13.11
CA GLU A 139 1.62 2.24 13.43
C GLU A 139 1.36 3.22 12.28
N ASN A 140 2.40 3.93 11.84
CA ASN A 140 2.26 4.94 10.79
C ASN A 140 1.84 4.31 9.46
N ASP A 141 2.35 3.13 9.14
CA ASP A 141 1.99 2.39 7.92
C ASP A 141 0.50 1.98 7.91
N LEU A 142 -0.02 1.51 9.04
CA LEU A 142 -1.43 1.15 9.16
C LEU A 142 -2.36 2.37 9.20
N ARG A 143 -1.91 3.50 9.77
CA ARG A 143 -2.64 4.78 9.68
C ARG A 143 -2.72 5.28 8.25
N ASP A 144 -1.62 5.19 7.52
CA ASP A 144 -1.54 5.56 6.10
C ASP A 144 -2.50 4.70 5.27
N PHE A 145 -2.43 3.38 5.44
CA PHE A 145 -3.33 2.43 4.80
C PHE A 145 -4.81 2.70 5.11
N HIS A 146 -5.16 2.88 6.40
CA HIS A 146 -6.55 3.15 6.79
C HIS A 146 -7.08 4.44 6.16
N ARG A 147 -6.26 5.50 6.13
CA ARG A 147 -6.63 6.77 5.50
C ARG A 147 -6.89 6.57 4.00
N ASP A 148 -6.03 5.83 3.31
CA ASP A 148 -6.22 5.53 1.89
C ASP A 148 -7.50 4.72 1.65
N CYS A 149 -7.77 3.70 2.46
CA CYS A 149 -9.03 2.96 2.44
C CYS A 149 -10.26 3.88 2.57
N LYS A 150 -10.23 4.83 3.52
CA LYS A 150 -11.32 5.80 3.74
C LYS A 150 -11.50 6.75 2.57
N LYS A 151 -10.40 7.24 1.95
CA LYS A 151 -10.48 8.10 0.76
C LYS A 151 -11.06 7.34 -0.43
N GLN A 152 -10.70 6.07 -0.60
CA GLN A 152 -10.99 5.31 -1.81
C GLN A 152 -12.38 4.63 -1.83
N ILE A 153 -12.97 4.32 -0.67
CA ILE A 153 -14.20 3.50 -0.58
C ILE A 153 -15.35 4.04 -1.43
N SER A 154 -15.54 5.36 -1.44
CA SER A 154 -16.62 6.03 -2.20
C SER A 154 -16.38 6.10 -3.72
N PHE A 155 -15.23 5.61 -4.19
CA PHE A 155 -14.83 5.62 -5.61
C PHE A 155 -14.69 4.20 -6.19
N THR A 156 -15.04 3.16 -5.43
CA THR A 156 -14.88 1.75 -5.79
C THR A 156 -15.56 1.32 -7.09
N ASP A 157 -16.63 2.01 -7.47
CA ASP A 157 -17.40 1.76 -8.70
C ASP A 157 -17.38 2.95 -9.69
N LYS A 158 -16.65 4.03 -9.36
CA LYS A 158 -16.55 5.22 -10.21
C LYS A 158 -15.39 5.09 -11.20
N LYS A 159 -15.35 5.92 -12.25
CA LYS A 159 -14.16 6.01 -13.11
C LYS A 159 -12.98 6.55 -12.29
N ILE A 160 -11.81 5.93 -12.35
CA ILE A 160 -10.60 6.49 -11.74
C ILE A 160 -9.99 7.53 -12.68
N LEU A 161 -9.45 8.63 -12.14
CA LEU A 161 -8.76 9.62 -12.95
C LEU A 161 -7.37 9.11 -13.38
N SER A 162 -7.03 9.30 -14.65
CA SER A 162 -5.67 9.12 -15.14
C SER A 162 -4.80 10.34 -14.83
N LEU A 163 -3.47 10.17 -14.81
CA LEU A 163 -2.54 11.31 -14.70
C LEU A 163 -2.70 12.30 -15.85
N GLU A 164 -3.01 11.83 -17.05
CA GLU A 164 -3.27 12.69 -18.22
C GLU A 164 -4.50 13.59 -17.99
N GLU A 165 -5.58 13.04 -17.45
CA GLU A 165 -6.79 13.82 -17.11
C GLU A 165 -6.50 14.84 -16.01
N VAL A 166 -5.79 14.44 -14.96
CA VAL A 166 -5.39 15.33 -13.86
C VAL A 166 -4.60 16.53 -14.38
N ASN A 167 -3.61 16.27 -15.25
CA ASN A 167 -2.82 17.33 -15.89
C ASN A 167 -3.67 18.21 -16.82
N LYS A 168 -4.56 17.60 -17.62
CA LYS A 168 -5.45 18.33 -18.54
C LYS A 168 -6.38 19.29 -17.81
N TYR A 169 -6.92 18.88 -16.67
CA TYR A 169 -7.83 19.71 -15.87
C TYR A 169 -7.10 20.63 -14.88
N GLY A 170 -5.78 20.52 -14.76
CA GLY A 170 -5.00 21.33 -13.83
C GLY A 170 -5.27 21.00 -12.36
N TYR A 171 -5.73 19.78 -12.04
CA TYR A 171 -5.96 19.38 -10.65
C TYR A 171 -4.64 19.22 -9.92
N LYS A 172 -4.59 19.71 -8.67
CA LYS A 172 -3.42 19.53 -7.80
C LYS A 172 -3.32 18.07 -7.35
N ILE A 173 -2.14 17.48 -7.50
CA ILE A 173 -1.85 16.13 -7.00
C ILE A 173 -1.50 16.20 -5.52
N THR A 174 -2.13 15.35 -4.72
CA THR A 174 -1.88 15.21 -3.28
C THR A 174 -1.51 13.77 -2.94
N ALA A 175 -0.68 13.64 -1.91
CA ALA A 175 -0.37 12.40 -1.22
C ALA A 175 -0.14 12.71 0.25
N THR A 176 -0.34 11.73 1.12
CA THR A 176 -0.19 11.92 2.57
C THR A 176 0.60 10.77 3.15
N VAL A 177 1.50 11.07 4.09
CA VAL A 177 2.25 10.08 4.87
C VAL A 177 2.25 10.49 6.35
N SER A 178 2.16 9.52 7.25
CA SER A 178 2.14 9.74 8.71
C SER A 178 3.53 9.57 9.32
N GLY A 179 3.72 10.13 10.52
CA GLY A 179 4.92 9.94 11.33
C GLY A 179 6.10 10.84 11.00
N CYS A 180 5.89 11.91 10.24
CA CYS A 180 6.92 12.86 9.85
C CYS A 180 6.78 14.16 10.64
N LYS A 181 7.88 14.67 11.18
CA LYS A 181 7.98 15.96 11.89
C LYS A 181 8.39 17.10 10.95
N THR A 182 9.13 16.78 9.89
CA THR A 182 9.63 17.76 8.93
C THR A 182 9.18 17.44 7.50
N LYS A 183 9.33 18.42 6.60
CA LYS A 183 9.04 18.23 5.18
C LYS A 183 10.02 17.25 4.54
N GLU A 184 11.28 17.25 4.96
CA GLU A 184 12.34 16.40 4.46
C GLU A 184 12.07 14.93 4.82
N GLU A 185 11.63 14.66 6.04
CA GLU A 185 11.19 13.32 6.46
C GLU A 185 9.99 12.84 5.64
N ALA A 186 9.02 13.71 5.39
CA ALA A 186 7.85 13.40 4.58
C ALA A 186 8.24 13.08 3.12
N LEU A 187 9.09 13.91 2.51
CA LEU A 187 9.60 13.69 1.16
C LEU A 187 10.39 12.37 1.07
N SER A 188 11.30 12.12 2.03
CA SER A 188 12.05 10.87 2.11
C SER A 188 11.12 9.65 2.17
N LYS A 189 10.07 9.72 3.01
CA LYS A 189 9.09 8.63 3.12
C LYS A 189 8.30 8.45 1.82
N LEU A 190 7.86 9.53 1.17
CA LEU A 190 7.11 9.49 -0.09
C LEU A 190 7.90 8.82 -1.22
N VAL A 191 9.22 9.07 -1.32
CA VAL A 191 10.07 8.45 -2.36
C VAL A 191 10.58 7.05 -1.96
N SER A 192 10.30 6.59 -0.73
CA SER A 192 10.82 5.32 -0.21
C SER A 192 9.93 4.10 -0.47
N GLN A 193 8.69 4.33 -0.90
CA GLN A 193 7.70 3.28 -1.10
C GLN A 193 6.64 3.72 -2.11
N PRO A 194 5.95 2.78 -2.77
CA PRO A 194 4.80 3.11 -3.59
C PRO A 194 3.69 3.74 -2.75
N ILE A 195 3.08 4.83 -3.26
CA ILE A 195 2.02 5.58 -2.57
C ILE A 195 0.80 5.80 -3.46
N TYR A 196 -0.37 5.95 -2.84
CA TYR A 196 -1.56 6.39 -3.55
C TYR A 196 -1.53 7.89 -3.80
N LEU A 197 -1.90 8.29 -5.01
CA LEU A 197 -2.03 9.69 -5.42
C LEU A 197 -3.51 10.06 -5.56
N TYR A 198 -3.82 11.31 -5.22
CA TYR A 198 -5.17 11.85 -5.31
C TYR A 198 -5.14 13.19 -6.04
N ALA A 199 -6.20 13.49 -6.77
CA ALA A 199 -6.46 14.79 -7.35
C ALA A 199 -7.33 15.58 -6.38
N GLU A 200 -6.90 16.79 -6.08
CA GLU A 200 -7.71 17.74 -5.32
C GLU A 200 -8.79 18.30 -6.25
N THR A 201 -10.03 17.85 -6.06
CA THR A 201 -11.20 18.20 -6.89
C THR A 201 -12.25 18.94 -6.06
N GLY A 202 -13.05 19.80 -6.70
CA GLY A 202 -14.14 20.52 -6.03
C GLY A 202 -14.05 22.04 -6.20
N GLU A 203 -15.08 22.74 -5.75
CA GLU A 203 -15.25 24.18 -5.89
C GLU A 203 -15.67 24.80 -4.56
N ASN A 204 -15.54 26.13 -4.42
CA ASN A 204 -16.07 26.91 -3.30
C ASN A 204 -15.60 26.44 -1.90
N GLY A 205 -14.35 26.01 -1.79
CA GLY A 205 -13.73 25.60 -0.51
C GLY A 205 -14.09 24.18 -0.05
N VAL A 206 -14.89 23.44 -0.81
CA VAL A 206 -15.15 22.01 -0.57
C VAL A 206 -14.24 21.20 -1.48
N SER A 207 -13.21 20.59 -0.88
CA SER A 207 -12.24 19.77 -1.59
C SER A 207 -12.47 18.29 -1.33
N THR A 208 -12.41 17.50 -2.41
CA THR A 208 -12.49 16.04 -2.42
C THR A 208 -11.24 15.47 -3.06
N GLU A 209 -10.58 14.56 -2.36
CA GLU A 209 -9.42 13.85 -2.86
C GLU A 209 -9.85 12.65 -3.72
N TYR A 210 -9.85 12.85 -5.04
CA TYR A 210 -10.27 11.86 -6.02
C TYR A 210 -9.09 10.95 -6.41
N PRO A 211 -9.17 9.62 -6.31
CA PRO A 211 -8.02 8.77 -6.58
C PRO A 211 -7.51 8.82 -8.02
N ILE A 212 -6.19 8.79 -8.18
CA ILE A 212 -5.49 8.77 -9.46
C ILE A 212 -4.91 7.38 -9.69
N GLY A 213 -5.16 6.77 -10.85
CA GLY A 213 -4.64 5.45 -11.22
C GLY A 213 -5.24 4.27 -10.45
N ASP A 214 -5.01 3.08 -10.98
CA ASP A 214 -5.52 1.81 -10.44
C ASP A 214 -4.53 1.11 -9.50
N GLN A 215 -3.43 1.77 -9.15
CA GLN A 215 -2.36 1.25 -8.30
C GLN A 215 -1.54 2.37 -7.65
N PRO A 216 -0.78 2.07 -6.58
CA PRO A 216 0.22 2.98 -6.04
C PRO A 216 1.31 3.34 -7.06
N TYR A 217 1.84 4.56 -6.94
CA TYR A 217 2.93 5.09 -7.76
C TYR A 217 4.23 5.14 -6.98
N THR A 218 5.33 4.85 -7.67
CA THR A 218 6.67 5.21 -7.21
C THR A 218 6.91 6.67 -7.54
N VAL A 219 7.22 7.49 -6.52
CA VAL A 219 7.50 8.92 -6.68
C VAL A 219 9.01 9.15 -6.65
N TYR A 220 9.47 10.09 -7.47
CA TYR A 220 10.86 10.54 -7.51
C TYR A 220 10.90 11.99 -7.05
N SER A 221 11.86 12.34 -6.20
CA SER A 221 12.20 13.75 -5.99
C SER A 221 13.09 14.20 -7.15
N CYS A 222 12.85 15.42 -7.61
CA CYS A 222 13.64 16.05 -8.67
C CYS A 222 14.27 17.32 -8.10
N ILE A 223 15.59 17.41 -8.19
CA ILE A 223 16.34 18.63 -7.88
C ILE A 223 16.86 19.18 -9.19
N HIS A 224 16.46 20.41 -9.52
CA HIS A 224 16.98 21.12 -10.67
C HIS A 224 18.26 21.85 -10.28
N VAL A 225 19.37 21.56 -10.96
CA VAL A 225 20.69 22.10 -10.66
C VAL A 225 21.17 22.95 -11.84
N LYS A 226 21.60 24.18 -11.55
CA LYS A 226 22.16 25.13 -12.52
C LYS A 226 23.68 25.12 -12.48
N GLU A 227 24.26 24.05 -13.01
CA GLU A 227 25.72 23.85 -13.06
C GLU A 227 26.14 23.25 -14.41
N ASP A 228 27.33 23.62 -14.86
CA ASP A 228 27.89 23.15 -16.13
C ASP A 228 28.32 21.67 -16.07
N VAL A 229 27.84 20.87 -17.00
CA VAL A 229 28.34 19.51 -17.27
C VAL A 229 29.46 19.59 -18.32
N LYS A 230 30.71 19.35 -17.91
CA LYS A 230 31.91 19.49 -18.76
C LYS A 230 32.66 18.17 -18.97
N VAL A 231 33.16 17.93 -20.18
CA VAL A 231 34.19 16.90 -20.46
C VAL A 231 35.38 17.60 -21.10
N ALA A 232 36.57 17.41 -20.53
CA ALA A 232 37.81 18.06 -21.00
C ALA A 232 37.65 19.58 -21.21
N LYS A 233 37.04 20.27 -20.23
CA LYS A 233 36.73 21.73 -20.22
C LYS A 233 35.70 22.21 -21.24
N LYS A 234 35.23 21.37 -22.16
CA LYS A 234 34.10 21.71 -23.04
C LYS A 234 32.78 21.53 -22.29
N VAL A 235 31.96 22.57 -22.25
CA VAL A 235 30.61 22.55 -21.68
C VAL A 235 29.65 21.85 -22.65
N TYR A 236 28.87 20.90 -22.14
CA TYR A 236 27.84 20.19 -22.90
C TYR A 236 26.43 20.58 -22.47
N TYR A 237 26.25 20.87 -21.17
CA TYR A 237 24.99 21.31 -20.58
C TYR A 237 25.30 22.35 -19.50
N THR A 238 24.38 23.28 -19.25
CA THR A 238 24.51 24.34 -18.22
C THR A 238 23.58 24.13 -17.02
N GLU A 239 22.73 23.11 -17.11
CA GLU A 239 21.79 22.70 -16.07
C GLU A 239 21.43 21.21 -16.25
N TYR A 240 21.03 20.57 -15.16
CA TYR A 240 20.63 19.17 -15.14
C TYR A 240 19.66 18.88 -13.99
N ASP A 241 18.87 17.82 -14.13
CA ASP A 241 17.98 17.34 -13.09
C ASP A 241 18.56 16.09 -12.41
N ILE A 242 18.53 16.07 -11.08
CA ILE A 242 18.85 14.90 -10.26
C ILE A 242 17.54 14.28 -9.80
N TYR A 243 17.30 13.04 -10.22
CA TYR A 243 16.17 12.25 -9.75
C TYR A 243 16.62 11.28 -8.67
N GLN A 244 15.91 11.26 -7.54
CA GLN A 244 16.19 10.38 -6.42
C GLN A 244 14.96 9.57 -6.02
N ASN A 245 15.17 8.27 -5.80
CA ASN A 245 14.28 7.34 -5.12
C ASN A 245 15.13 6.39 -4.26
N LYS A 246 14.50 5.66 -3.32
CA LYS A 246 15.16 4.65 -2.49
C LYS A 246 15.99 3.62 -3.26
N ASP A 247 15.58 3.26 -4.48
CA ASP A 247 16.27 2.22 -5.26
C ASP A 247 17.27 2.77 -6.30
N VAL A 248 17.19 4.06 -6.67
CA VAL A 248 18.00 4.64 -7.76
C VAL A 248 18.25 6.14 -7.55
N THR A 249 19.51 6.56 -7.71
CA THR A 249 19.89 7.95 -7.98
C THR A 249 20.32 8.06 -9.45
N THR A 250 19.55 8.77 -10.28
CA THR A 250 19.86 8.96 -11.71
C THR A 250 19.99 10.44 -12.02
N GLN A 251 21.05 10.83 -12.74
CA GLN A 251 21.24 12.19 -13.24
C GLN A 251 20.82 12.24 -14.71
N HIS A 252 19.91 13.16 -15.06
CA HIS A 252 19.50 13.38 -16.45
C HIS A 252 19.90 14.80 -16.89
N PRO A 253 20.83 14.95 -17.85
CA PRO A 253 21.14 16.26 -18.42
C PRO A 253 19.95 16.78 -19.23
N TYR A 254 19.63 18.07 -19.07
CA TYR A 254 18.44 18.67 -19.68
C TYR A 254 18.54 18.66 -21.22
N ARG A 255 17.69 17.86 -21.88
CA ARG A 255 17.30 18.06 -23.28
C ARG A 255 15.79 18.17 -23.32
N LYS A 256 15.28 19.30 -23.77
CA LYS A 256 13.87 19.48 -24.13
C LYS A 256 13.54 18.50 -25.29
N LEU A 257 13.11 17.27 -25.00
CA LEU A 257 12.64 16.29 -25.98
C LEU A 257 11.72 15.23 -25.33
N LEU A 258 10.43 15.39 -25.63
CA LEU A 258 9.39 14.41 -25.95
C LEU A 258 9.09 13.25 -24.98
N VAL A 259 7.83 13.27 -24.52
CA VAL A 259 6.90 12.15 -24.36
C VAL A 259 7.47 10.82 -24.86
N ASN A 260 7.62 9.85 -23.94
CA ASN A 260 7.57 8.45 -24.30
C ASN A 260 6.49 7.76 -23.47
N LYS A 261 5.44 7.34 -24.18
CA LYS A 261 4.49 6.31 -23.76
C LYS A 261 5.26 5.02 -23.43
N VAL A 262 4.92 4.39 -22.32
CA VAL A 262 4.99 2.93 -22.17
C VAL A 262 3.56 2.46 -21.95
#